data_AF-A0A0N1F581-F1
#
_entry.id   AF-A0A0N1F581-F1
#
_cell.length_a   1.000
_cell.length_b   1.000
_cell.length_c   1.000
_cell.angle_alpha   90.00
_cell.angle_beta   90.00
_cell.angle_gamma   90.00
#
_symmetry.space_group_name_H-M   'P 1'
#
loop_
_entity.id
_entity.type
_entity.pdbx_description
1 polymer ?
#
loop_
_entity_poly.entity_id
_entity_poly.type
_entity_poly.pdbx_seq_one_letter_code
_entity_poly.pdbx_strand_id
1 'polypeptide(L)'
;MDAACHRFVLQAIDAALGCPILEAQFSLETIEPLVAVLGDDVREVLEGTLRKLDASELERLSALIGFVFPCQYGEVRLVQWHKLRAVPYLIHTEFELALMLEGRKPFAAFGDAYPCDWFEAWMALFDPFVNEGRLIRRVIDCPFASPKCKPSSEMAEGMRQVYIALPGEEWRIDAYIEMRTTVAVSGWTEALERREGELLGYTEWQRDWWATQRRRVFTRRR
;
A
#
# COMPACT_ATOMS: atom_id res chain seq x y z
N MET A 1 -13.70 -24.53 18.42
CA MET A 1 -12.99 -23.23 18.53
C MET A 1 -11.81 -23.36 17.60
N ASP A 2 -11.87 -22.78 16.40
CA ASP A 2 -10.67 -22.72 15.56
C ASP A 2 -9.64 -21.86 16.29
N ALA A 3 -8.50 -22.45 16.63
CA ALA A 3 -7.38 -21.69 17.16
C ALA A 3 -7.04 -20.60 16.12
N ALA A 4 -6.96 -19.34 16.57
CA ALA A 4 -6.64 -18.23 15.69
C ALA A 4 -5.22 -18.42 15.14
N CYS A 5 -5.10 -18.86 13.90
CA CYS A 5 -3.83 -19.09 13.23
C CYS A 5 -3.26 -17.77 12.69
N HIS A 6 -1.97 -17.53 12.88
CA HIS A 6 -1.27 -16.39 12.28
C HIS A 6 -1.04 -16.64 10.79
N ARG A 7 -1.48 -15.71 9.95
CA ARG A 7 -1.35 -15.79 8.50
C ARG A 7 -0.36 -14.74 8.01
N PHE A 8 0.55 -15.16 7.14
CA PHE A 8 1.60 -14.33 6.59
C PHE A 8 1.65 -14.44 5.07
N VAL A 9 2.26 -13.46 4.42
CA VAL A 9 2.52 -13.44 2.98
C VAL A 9 3.98 -13.09 2.74
N LEU A 10 4.64 -13.90 1.92
CA LEU A 10 5.91 -13.57 1.29
C LEU A 10 5.64 -12.86 -0.02
N GLN A 11 6.34 -11.74 -0.26
CA GLN A 11 6.23 -10.95 -1.48
C GLN A 11 7.62 -10.82 -2.11
N ALA A 12 7.75 -11.12 -3.41
CA ALA A 12 8.90 -10.68 -4.19
C ALA A 12 8.55 -9.35 -4.86
N ILE A 13 9.44 -8.37 -4.76
CA ILE A 13 9.18 -6.99 -5.20
C ILE A 13 9.95 -6.66 -6.46
N ASP A 14 9.26 -6.12 -7.46
CA ASP A 14 9.90 -5.54 -8.64
C ASP A 14 10.66 -4.26 -8.24
N ALA A 15 11.97 -4.23 -8.44
CA ALA A 15 12.80 -3.11 -8.03
C ALA A 15 12.54 -1.82 -8.83
N ALA A 16 12.04 -1.93 -10.06
CA ALA A 16 11.75 -0.78 -10.91
C ALA A 16 10.35 -0.20 -10.64
N LEU A 17 9.38 -1.06 -10.32
CA LEU A 17 7.98 -0.68 -10.14
C LEU A 17 7.55 -0.56 -8.66
N GLY A 18 8.33 -1.12 -7.73
CA GLY A 18 8.06 -1.10 -6.30
C GLY A 18 6.91 -2.00 -5.85
N CYS A 19 6.29 -2.76 -6.76
CA CYS A 19 5.11 -3.58 -6.49
C CYS A 19 5.43 -5.07 -6.28
N PRO A 20 4.59 -5.82 -5.56
CA PRO A 20 4.69 -7.28 -5.49
C PRO A 20 4.45 -7.93 -6.87
N ILE A 21 5.35 -8.82 -7.30
CA ILE A 21 5.22 -9.59 -8.56
C ILE A 21 5.03 -11.09 -8.34
N LEU A 22 5.28 -11.55 -7.12
CA LEU A 22 4.97 -12.91 -6.68
C LEU A 22 4.58 -12.87 -5.22
N GLU A 23 3.53 -13.62 -4.86
CA GLU A 23 3.12 -13.80 -3.47
C GLU A 23 2.97 -15.28 -3.12
N ALA A 24 3.34 -15.65 -1.89
CA ALA A 24 3.02 -16.94 -1.31
C ALA A 24 2.49 -16.75 0.11
N GLN A 25 1.36 -17.39 0.42
CA GLN A 25 0.76 -17.34 1.75
C GLN A 25 1.15 -18.60 2.54
N PHE A 26 1.47 -18.42 3.81
CA PHE A 26 1.60 -19.53 4.77
C PHE A 26 0.91 -19.18 6.08
N SER A 27 0.78 -20.16 6.97
CA SER A 27 0.07 -19.98 8.24
C SER A 27 0.73 -20.82 9.33
N LEU A 28 0.80 -20.26 10.54
CA LEU A 28 1.41 -20.90 11.71
C LEU A 28 0.43 -20.80 12.89
N GLU A 29 0.32 -21.87 13.68
CA GLU A 29 -0.57 -21.87 14.85
C GLU A 29 -0.16 -20.79 15.87
N THR A 30 1.15 -20.60 16.02
CA THR A 30 1.74 -19.58 16.89
C THR A 30 2.91 -18.90 16.16
N ILE A 31 3.38 -17.74 16.65
CA ILE A 31 4.47 -16.99 16.01
C ILE A 31 5.87 -17.48 16.42
N GLU A 32 5.95 -18.32 17.45
CA GLU A 32 7.18 -18.80 18.07
C GLU A 32 8.12 -19.53 17.09
N PRO A 33 7.63 -20.37 16.15
CA PRO A 33 8.51 -20.95 15.13
C PRO A 33 9.16 -19.89 14.22
N LEU A 34 8.44 -18.82 13.92
CA LEU A 34 8.95 -17.72 13.12
C LEU A 34 9.99 -16.89 13.88
N VAL A 35 9.74 -16.65 15.18
CA VAL A 35 10.70 -16.00 16.10
C VAL A 35 11.98 -16.82 16.25
N ALA A 36 11.88 -18.14 16.34
CA ALA A 36 13.06 -19.02 16.43
C ALA A 36 13.96 -18.92 15.17
N VAL A 37 13.38 -18.60 14.01
CA VAL A 37 14.07 -18.54 12.72
C VAL A 37 14.56 -17.14 12.36
N LEU A 38 13.79 -16.11 12.71
CA LEU A 38 14.01 -14.73 12.29
C LEU A 38 14.36 -13.78 13.45
N GLY A 39 14.22 -14.20 14.71
CA GLY A 39 14.41 -13.35 15.87
C GLY A 39 13.11 -12.69 16.36
N ASP A 40 13.19 -12.04 17.53
CA ASP A 40 12.03 -11.47 18.23
C ASP A 40 11.38 -10.28 17.50
N ASP A 41 12.16 -9.53 16.73
CA ASP A 41 11.71 -8.36 15.96
C ASP A 41 10.66 -8.73 14.88
N VAL A 42 10.56 -10.01 14.49
CA VAL A 42 9.49 -10.45 13.58
C VAL A 42 8.09 -10.28 14.17
N ARG A 43 7.96 -10.11 15.49
CA ARG A 43 6.68 -9.84 16.15
C ARG A 43 6.07 -8.51 15.68
N GLU A 44 6.90 -7.54 15.28
CA GLU A 44 6.43 -6.27 14.72
C GLU A 44 5.62 -6.48 13.42
N VAL A 45 5.83 -7.59 12.71
CA VAL A 45 5.01 -7.93 11.53
C VAL A 45 3.54 -8.13 11.90
N LEU A 46 3.25 -8.63 13.10
CA LEU A 46 1.86 -8.76 13.58
C LEU A 46 1.19 -7.41 13.85
N GLU A 47 2.00 -6.36 13.99
CA GLU A 47 1.55 -4.98 14.22
C GLU A 47 1.42 -4.19 12.90
N GLY A 48 1.70 -4.84 11.77
CA GLY A 48 1.57 -4.28 10.43
C GLY A 48 2.88 -3.80 9.80
N THR A 49 4.01 -3.96 10.50
CA THR A 49 5.34 -3.66 9.94
C THR A 49 5.71 -4.68 8.86
N LEU A 50 6.37 -4.23 7.79
CA LEU A 50 6.97 -5.14 6.82
C LEU A 50 8.38 -5.51 7.27
N ARG A 51 8.78 -6.76 7.06
CA ARG A 51 10.16 -7.21 7.28
C ARG A 51 10.80 -7.59 5.96
N LYS A 52 11.94 -6.99 5.63
CA LYS A 52 12.78 -7.43 4.51
C LYS A 52 13.55 -8.67 4.94
N LEU A 53 13.62 -9.67 4.07
CA LEU A 53 14.34 -10.92 4.33
C LEU A 53 15.61 -10.97 3.49
N ASP A 54 16.74 -11.24 4.15
CA ASP A 54 17.96 -11.63 3.45
C ASP A 54 17.91 -13.09 2.96
N ALA A 55 18.90 -13.50 2.16
CA ALA A 55 18.93 -14.85 1.60
C ALA A 55 19.02 -15.96 2.66
N SER A 56 19.72 -15.71 3.77
CA SER A 56 19.90 -16.68 4.85
C SER A 56 18.63 -16.81 5.70
N GLU A 57 17.97 -15.69 5.99
CA GLU A 57 16.65 -15.66 6.61
C GLU A 57 15.61 -16.39 5.77
N LEU A 58 15.61 -16.15 4.46
CA LEU A 58 14.69 -16.80 3.54
C LEU A 58 14.93 -18.31 3.45
N GLU A 59 16.18 -18.77 3.48
CA GLU A 59 16.53 -20.19 3.51
C GLU A 59 16.00 -20.87 4.79
N ARG A 60 16.26 -20.28 5.96
CA ARG A 60 15.74 -20.81 7.24
C ARG A 60 14.21 -20.80 7.27
N LEU A 61 13.57 -19.75 6.74
CA LEU A 61 12.11 -19.68 6.66
C LEU A 61 11.55 -20.74 5.70
N SER A 62 12.22 -20.97 4.56
CA SER A 62 11.82 -22.00 3.58
C SER A 62 11.86 -23.39 4.21
N ALA A 63 12.87 -23.68 5.05
CA ALA A 63 12.96 -24.92 5.81
C ALA A 63 11.82 -25.08 6.83
N LEU A 64 11.36 -23.98 7.44
CA LEU A 64 10.23 -23.99 8.37
C LEU A 64 8.89 -24.24 7.66
N ILE A 65 8.63 -23.57 6.54
CA ILE A 65 7.32 -23.59 5.87
C ILE A 65 7.15 -24.70 4.82
N GLY A 66 8.24 -25.40 4.48
CA GLY A 66 8.20 -26.56 3.59
C GLY A 66 8.13 -26.23 2.09
N PHE A 67 8.37 -24.98 1.70
CA PHE A 67 8.54 -24.58 0.31
C PHE A 67 9.62 -23.51 0.17
N VAL A 68 10.24 -23.46 -1.01
CA VAL A 68 11.24 -22.44 -1.34
C VAL A 68 10.55 -21.27 -2.03
N PHE A 69 10.74 -20.07 -1.49
CA PHE A 69 10.30 -18.84 -2.14
C PHE A 69 11.47 -18.25 -2.96
N PRO A 70 11.25 -17.86 -4.22
CA PRO A 70 12.33 -17.40 -5.09
C PRO A 70 12.87 -16.03 -4.67
N CYS A 71 14.21 -15.92 -4.55
CA CYS A 71 14.90 -14.67 -4.27
C CYS A 71 15.46 -13.98 -5.53
N GLN A 72 15.43 -14.65 -6.69
CA GLN A 72 15.99 -14.10 -7.94
C GLN A 72 15.19 -12.90 -8.49
N TYR A 73 13.99 -12.66 -7.97
CA TYR A 73 13.08 -11.63 -8.48
C TYR A 73 13.26 -10.26 -7.81
N GLY A 74 14.11 -10.16 -6.79
CA GLY A 74 14.39 -8.90 -6.09
C GLY A 74 14.28 -9.03 -4.58
N GLU A 75 13.98 -7.91 -3.92
CA GLU A 75 13.75 -7.86 -2.47
C GLU A 75 12.57 -8.77 -2.10
N VAL A 76 12.76 -9.58 -1.06
CA VAL A 76 11.70 -10.40 -0.48
C VAL A 76 11.22 -9.77 0.82
N ARG A 77 9.91 -9.57 0.94
CA ARG A 77 9.26 -9.04 2.14
C ARG A 77 8.37 -10.09 2.79
N LEU A 78 8.36 -10.08 4.11
CA LEU A 78 7.38 -10.76 4.94
C LEU A 78 6.40 -9.73 5.50
N VAL A 79 5.11 -9.96 5.25
CA VAL A 79 4.02 -9.12 5.76
C VAL A 79 2.94 -9.98 6.41
N GLN A 80 2.19 -9.40 7.35
CA GLN A 80 0.99 -10.04 7.88
C GLN A 80 -0.07 -10.13 6.78
N TRP A 81 -0.79 -11.25 6.72
CA TRP A 81 -1.94 -11.37 5.84
C TRP A 81 -3.02 -10.38 6.24
N HIS A 82 -3.47 -9.57 5.28
CA HIS A 82 -4.52 -8.59 5.49
C HIS A 82 -5.81 -8.98 4.78
N LYS A 83 -6.96 -8.65 5.37
CA LYS A 83 -8.30 -8.97 4.81
C LYS A 83 -8.54 -8.37 3.43
N LEU A 84 -7.82 -7.31 3.06
CA LEU A 84 -7.89 -6.73 1.71
C LEU A 84 -7.47 -7.72 0.62
N ARG A 85 -6.66 -8.73 0.95
CA ARG A 85 -6.29 -9.80 0.01
C ARG A 85 -7.43 -10.76 -0.31
N ALA A 86 -8.54 -10.71 0.44
CA ALA A 86 -9.74 -11.51 0.17
C ALA A 86 -10.78 -10.77 -0.72
N VAL A 87 -10.50 -9.53 -1.11
CA VAL A 87 -11.33 -8.78 -2.06
C VAL A 87 -11.26 -9.47 -3.44
N PRO A 88 -12.38 -9.62 -4.18
CA PRO A 88 -12.40 -10.37 -5.44
C PRO A 88 -11.80 -9.61 -6.64
N TYR A 89 -11.00 -8.58 -6.38
CA TYR A 89 -10.27 -7.81 -7.36
C TYR A 89 -9.00 -7.25 -6.74
N LEU A 90 -8.05 -6.88 -7.60
CA LEU A 90 -6.80 -6.25 -7.18
C LEU A 90 -7.09 -4.85 -6.60
N ILE A 91 -6.78 -4.67 -5.32
CA ILE A 91 -6.69 -3.35 -4.70
C ILE A 91 -5.43 -2.66 -5.24
N HIS A 92 -5.56 -1.41 -5.68
CA HIS A 92 -4.49 -0.69 -6.37
C HIS A 92 -3.28 -0.35 -5.49
N THR A 93 -3.40 -0.44 -4.16
CA THR A 93 -2.33 -0.13 -3.20
C THR A 93 -1.09 -0.97 -3.47
N GLU A 94 0.07 -0.32 -3.56
CA GLU A 94 1.37 -0.88 -3.97
C GLU A 94 1.49 -1.22 -5.46
N PHE A 95 0.40 -1.25 -6.20
CA PHE A 95 0.36 -1.55 -7.64
C PHE A 95 0.17 -0.30 -8.50
N GLU A 96 0.17 0.91 -7.90
CA GLU A 96 -0.25 2.12 -8.61
C GLU A 96 0.60 2.39 -9.84
N LEU A 97 1.94 2.38 -9.71
CA LEU A 97 2.83 2.63 -10.84
C LEU A 97 2.62 1.60 -11.96
N ALA A 98 2.68 0.31 -11.64
CA ALA A 98 2.50 -0.77 -12.61
C ALA A 98 1.15 -0.63 -13.37
N LEU A 99 0.05 -0.42 -12.63
CA LEU A 99 -1.28 -0.30 -13.23
C LEU A 99 -1.45 0.99 -14.06
N MET A 100 -0.78 2.08 -13.68
CA MET A 100 -0.76 3.28 -14.50
C MET A 100 0.01 3.07 -15.80
N LEU A 101 1.18 2.41 -15.75
CA LEU A 101 1.94 2.10 -16.96
C LEU A 101 1.20 1.14 -17.91
N GLU A 102 0.37 0.25 -17.37
CA GLU A 102 -0.56 -0.60 -18.14
C GLU A 102 -1.81 0.15 -18.65
N GLY A 103 -2.02 1.40 -18.26
CA GLY A 103 -3.22 2.18 -18.62
C GLY A 103 -4.51 1.76 -17.89
N ARG A 104 -4.41 0.87 -16.90
CA ARG A 104 -5.56 0.32 -16.15
C ARG A 104 -5.97 1.18 -14.96
N LYS A 105 -5.03 1.96 -14.43
CA LYS A 105 -5.27 2.96 -13.38
C LYS A 105 -5.05 4.35 -13.98
N PRO A 106 -6.08 5.21 -14.08
CA PRO A 106 -5.95 6.54 -14.68
C PRO A 106 -5.36 7.58 -13.72
N PHE A 107 -5.46 7.34 -12.41
CA PHE A 107 -5.13 8.32 -11.38
C PHE A 107 -4.74 7.66 -10.06
N ALA A 108 -3.71 8.22 -9.41
CA ALA A 108 -3.23 7.87 -8.08
C ALA A 108 -3.10 9.13 -7.22
N ALA A 109 -3.43 8.99 -5.93
CA ALA A 109 -3.30 10.05 -4.93
C ALA A 109 -2.53 9.49 -3.73
N PHE A 110 -1.51 10.21 -3.32
CA PHE A 110 -0.64 9.87 -2.20
C PHE A 110 -0.54 11.06 -1.26
N GLY A 111 -0.22 10.80 0.01
CA GLY A 111 0.20 11.86 0.90
C GLY A 111 0.74 11.36 2.23
N ASP A 112 1.73 12.09 2.73
CA ASP A 112 2.36 11.84 4.03
C ASP A 112 2.95 13.14 4.59
N ALA A 113 3.38 13.12 5.85
CA ALA A 113 4.08 14.20 6.48
C ALA A 113 5.50 14.35 5.91
N TYR A 114 5.93 15.55 5.54
CA TYR A 114 7.29 15.80 5.02
C TYR A 114 8.16 16.59 6.01
N PRO A 115 9.50 16.44 5.97
CA PRO A 115 10.26 15.50 5.13
C PRO A 115 10.00 14.03 5.53
N CYS A 116 10.13 13.11 4.57
CA CYS A 116 9.98 11.67 4.83
C CYS A 116 10.66 10.82 3.76
N ASP A 117 11.82 10.25 4.12
CA ASP A 117 12.71 9.59 3.16
C ASP A 117 12.06 8.44 2.42
N TRP A 118 11.26 7.62 3.12
CA TRP A 118 10.59 6.48 2.48
C TRP A 118 9.54 6.95 1.45
N PHE A 119 8.82 8.03 1.74
CA PHE A 119 7.79 8.58 0.87
C PHE A 119 8.42 9.20 -0.38
N GLU A 120 9.51 9.96 -0.21
CA GLU A 120 10.27 10.52 -1.32
C GLU A 120 10.90 9.42 -2.20
N ALA A 121 11.46 8.37 -1.58
CA ALA A 121 12.01 7.22 -2.31
C ALA A 121 10.93 6.48 -3.11
N TRP A 122 9.72 6.33 -2.56
CA TRP A 122 8.58 5.77 -3.30
C TRP A 122 8.20 6.67 -4.48
N MET A 123 8.05 7.98 -4.24
CA MET A 123 7.66 8.92 -5.30
C MET A 123 8.70 8.99 -6.42
N ALA A 124 9.98 8.77 -6.12
CA ALA A 124 11.06 8.74 -7.10
C ALA A 124 10.90 7.60 -8.15
N LEU A 125 10.19 6.52 -7.83
CA LEU A 125 9.90 5.45 -8.80
C LEU A 125 9.08 5.96 -10.00
N PHE A 126 8.31 7.04 -9.81
CA PHE A 126 7.52 7.66 -10.87
C PHE A 126 8.32 8.64 -11.73
N ASP A 127 9.47 9.14 -11.26
CA ASP A 127 10.23 10.21 -11.91
C ASP A 127 10.59 9.92 -13.37
N PRO A 128 11.10 8.72 -13.74
CA PRO A 128 11.45 8.44 -15.14
C PRO A 128 10.25 8.62 -16.07
N PHE A 129 9.07 8.15 -15.66
CA PHE A 129 7.86 8.18 -16.48
C PHE A 129 7.21 9.57 -16.51
N VAL A 130 7.38 10.36 -15.46
CA VAL A 130 6.98 11.78 -15.45
C VAL A 130 7.88 12.59 -16.39
N ASN A 131 9.20 12.38 -16.33
CA ASN A 131 10.17 13.06 -17.19
C ASN A 131 9.99 12.71 -18.67
N GLU A 132 9.54 11.48 -18.97
CA GLU A 132 9.16 11.03 -20.32
C GLU A 132 7.80 11.57 -20.79
N GLY A 133 7.04 12.26 -19.94
CA GLY A 133 5.69 12.74 -20.25
C GLY A 133 4.62 11.64 -20.31
N ARG A 134 4.94 10.43 -19.85
CA ARG A 134 4.01 9.29 -19.79
C ARG A 134 3.06 9.38 -18.60
N LEU A 135 3.43 10.14 -17.57
CA LEU A 135 2.65 10.43 -16.39
C LEU A 135 2.67 11.93 -16.09
N ILE A 136 1.57 12.47 -15.60
CA ILE A 136 1.47 13.85 -15.16
C ILE A 136 1.46 13.89 -13.63
N ARG A 137 2.34 14.69 -13.03
CA ARG A 137 2.45 14.84 -11.57
C ARG A 137 2.08 16.24 -11.10
N ARG A 138 1.31 16.32 -10.02
CA ARG A 138 1.08 17.54 -9.25
C ARG A 138 1.42 17.30 -7.78
N VAL A 139 2.24 18.17 -7.21
CA VAL A 139 2.62 18.15 -5.79
C VAL A 139 2.01 19.35 -5.09
N ILE A 140 1.41 19.14 -3.92
CA ILE A 140 0.87 20.20 -3.06
C ILE A 140 1.43 20.00 -1.66
N ASP A 141 2.20 20.98 -1.20
CA ASP A 141 2.69 21.03 0.17
C ASP A 141 1.77 21.90 1.02
N CYS A 142 1.38 21.36 2.17
CA CYS A 142 0.55 22.00 3.19
C CYS A 142 1.37 22.14 4.48
N PRO A 143 2.17 23.22 4.64
CA PRO A 143 2.98 23.45 5.82
C PRO A 143 2.15 23.56 7.09
N PHE A 144 2.67 23.07 8.20
CA PHE A 144 2.16 23.38 9.53
C PHE A 144 2.63 24.77 9.99
N ALA A 145 1.88 25.39 10.89
CA ALA A 145 2.29 26.67 11.50
C ALA A 145 3.61 26.56 12.29
N SER A 146 3.91 25.37 12.82
CA SER A 146 5.19 25.01 13.42
C SER A 146 5.45 23.51 13.23
N PRO A 147 6.73 23.07 13.17
CA PRO A 147 7.05 21.66 13.04
C PRO A 147 6.45 20.81 14.15
N LYS A 148 6.02 19.59 13.83
CA LYS A 148 5.39 18.65 14.76
C LYS A 148 6.22 17.37 14.91
N CYS A 149 6.35 16.85 16.13
CA CYS A 149 7.01 15.57 16.36
C CYS A 149 6.20 14.44 15.74
N LYS A 150 6.83 13.64 14.88
CA LYS A 150 6.32 12.33 14.47
C LYS A 150 6.55 11.30 15.59
N PRO A 151 5.83 10.16 15.60
CA PRO A 151 6.12 9.04 16.49
C PRO A 151 7.58 8.53 16.40
N SER A 152 8.23 8.71 15.24
CA SER A 152 9.65 8.39 15.01
C SER A 152 10.64 9.39 15.62
N SER A 153 10.17 10.42 16.35
CA SER A 153 10.95 11.55 16.87
C SER A 153 11.53 12.49 15.81
N GLU A 154 11.23 12.27 14.52
CA GLU A 154 11.51 13.21 13.44
C GLU A 154 10.55 14.39 13.46
N MET A 155 11.00 15.53 12.93
CA MET A 155 10.18 16.73 12.77
C MET A 155 9.45 16.70 11.43
N ALA A 156 8.13 16.83 11.46
CA ALA A 156 7.29 17.08 10.29
C ALA A 156 7.06 18.57 10.11
N GLU A 157 7.39 19.10 8.93
CA GLU A 157 7.16 20.49 8.54
C GLU A 157 5.73 20.72 8.02
N GLY A 158 5.09 19.68 7.48
CA GLY A 158 3.74 19.77 6.92
C GLY A 158 3.26 18.43 6.37
N MET A 159 2.17 18.48 5.60
CA MET A 159 1.67 17.35 4.81
C MET A 159 1.93 17.59 3.33
N ARG A 160 2.49 16.61 2.62
CA ARG A 160 2.70 16.63 1.17
C ARG A 160 1.65 15.74 0.54
N GLN A 161 1.00 16.24 -0.50
CA GLN A 161 0.10 15.48 -1.33
C GLN A 161 0.71 15.35 -2.73
N VAL A 162 0.76 14.13 -3.25
CA VAL A 162 1.24 13.86 -4.61
C VAL A 162 0.13 13.21 -5.40
N TYR A 163 -0.21 13.83 -6.52
CA TYR A 163 -1.22 13.38 -7.45
C TYR A 163 -0.56 13.01 -8.75
N ILE A 164 -0.89 11.83 -9.28
CA ILE A 164 -0.34 11.34 -10.54
C ILE A 164 -1.50 10.90 -11.42
N ALA A 165 -1.55 11.38 -12.65
CA ALA A 165 -2.56 11.02 -13.65
C ALA A 165 -1.91 10.55 -14.95
N LEU A 166 -2.66 9.76 -15.72
CA LEU A 166 -2.32 9.53 -17.12
C LEU A 166 -2.52 10.83 -17.94
N PRO A 167 -1.78 11.02 -19.05
CA PRO A 167 -2.03 12.11 -19.98
C PRO A 167 -3.49 12.11 -20.46
N GLY A 168 -4.17 13.25 -20.37
CA GLY A 168 -5.60 13.39 -20.67
C GLY A 168 -6.56 13.07 -19.50
N GLU A 169 -6.05 12.52 -18.39
CA GLU A 169 -6.82 12.22 -17.17
C GLU A 169 -6.54 13.23 -16.04
N GLU A 170 -5.90 14.37 -16.33
CA GLU A 170 -5.51 15.39 -15.35
C GLU A 170 -6.73 15.98 -14.62
N TRP A 171 -7.89 15.98 -15.26
CA TRP A 171 -9.16 16.41 -14.66
C TRP A 171 -9.49 15.65 -13.36
N ARG A 172 -9.00 14.42 -13.20
CA ARG A 172 -9.18 13.62 -11.98
C ARG A 172 -8.45 14.22 -10.79
N ILE A 173 -7.33 14.91 -11.01
CA ILE A 173 -6.58 15.60 -9.95
C ILE A 173 -7.46 16.70 -9.36
N ASP A 174 -8.04 17.55 -10.21
CA ASP A 174 -8.88 18.66 -9.79
C ASP A 174 -10.16 18.14 -9.09
N ALA A 175 -10.82 17.14 -9.68
CA ALA A 175 -12.00 16.52 -9.10
C ALA A 175 -11.72 15.84 -7.75
N TYR A 176 -10.53 15.24 -7.57
CA TYR A 176 -10.15 14.64 -6.30
C TYR A 176 -9.90 15.71 -5.23
N ILE A 177 -9.21 16.79 -5.56
CA ILE A 177 -9.00 17.92 -4.64
C ILE A 177 -10.34 18.51 -4.21
N GLU A 178 -11.26 18.74 -5.14
CA GLU A 178 -12.61 19.22 -4.84
C GLU A 178 -13.38 18.26 -3.92
N MET A 179 -13.30 16.95 -4.21
CA MET A 179 -13.88 15.92 -3.36
C MET A 179 -13.30 15.98 -1.93
N ARG A 180 -11.98 16.14 -1.77
CA ARG A 180 -11.34 16.27 -0.45
C ARG A 180 -11.76 17.54 0.29
N THR A 181 -11.93 18.66 -0.41
CA THR A 181 -12.51 19.88 0.17
C THR A 181 -13.94 19.65 0.65
N THR A 182 -14.75 18.95 -0.15
CA THR A 182 -16.12 18.58 0.23
C THR A 182 -16.12 17.72 1.50
N VAL A 183 -15.27 16.70 1.55
CA VAL A 183 -15.09 15.84 2.74
C VAL A 183 -14.76 16.66 3.99
N ALA A 184 -13.92 17.69 3.87
CA ALA A 184 -13.53 18.53 5.00
C ALA A 184 -14.71 19.33 5.59
N VAL A 185 -15.74 19.62 4.79
CA VAL A 185 -16.93 20.37 5.21
C VAL A 185 -18.08 19.45 5.61
N SER A 186 -18.38 18.42 4.79
CA SER A 186 -19.56 17.56 4.96
C SER A 186 -19.28 16.25 5.70
N GLY A 187 -18.01 15.90 5.93
CA GLY A 187 -17.61 14.57 6.35
C GLY A 187 -17.69 13.53 5.22
N TRP A 188 -17.27 12.31 5.54
CA TRP A 188 -17.24 11.19 4.59
C TRP A 188 -18.62 10.55 4.40
N THR A 189 -19.05 10.38 3.15
CA THR A 189 -20.34 9.77 2.78
C THR A 189 -20.15 8.60 1.82
N GLU A 190 -21.18 7.78 1.63
CA GLU A 190 -21.12 6.70 0.64
C GLU A 190 -21.01 7.22 -0.81
N ALA A 191 -21.62 8.37 -1.10
CA ALA A 191 -21.47 9.02 -2.39
C ALA A 191 -20.02 9.45 -2.64
N LEU A 192 -19.34 9.97 -1.61
CA LEU A 192 -17.92 10.36 -1.68
C LEU A 192 -17.01 9.13 -1.80
N GLU A 193 -17.31 8.03 -1.11
CA GLU A 193 -16.60 6.75 -1.29
C GLU A 193 -16.69 6.24 -2.73
N ARG A 194 -17.90 6.26 -3.32
CA ARG A 194 -18.11 5.86 -4.72
C ARG A 194 -17.37 6.80 -5.67
N ARG A 195 -17.40 8.11 -5.41
CA ARG A 195 -16.69 9.11 -6.21
C ARG A 195 -15.18 8.89 -6.16
N GLU A 196 -14.62 8.60 -4.98
CA GLU A 196 -13.21 8.27 -4.84
C GLU A 196 -12.85 7.03 -5.67
N GLY A 197 -13.63 5.96 -5.54
CA GLY A 197 -13.41 4.74 -6.32
C GLY A 197 -13.44 5.00 -7.84
N GLU A 198 -14.36 5.85 -8.29
CA GLU A 198 -14.45 6.24 -9.70
C GLU A 198 -13.23 7.02 -10.16
N LEU A 199 -12.80 8.01 -9.38
CA LEU A 199 -11.62 8.81 -9.67
C LEU A 199 -10.36 7.95 -9.74
N LEU A 200 -10.22 6.97 -8.83
CA LEU A 200 -9.09 6.03 -8.79
C LEU A 200 -9.10 4.96 -9.89
N GLY A 201 -10.16 4.89 -10.70
CA GLY A 201 -10.30 3.97 -11.84
C GLY A 201 -10.94 2.63 -11.55
N TYR A 202 -11.58 2.45 -10.39
CA TYR A 202 -12.34 1.22 -10.14
C TYR A 202 -13.61 1.18 -10.98
N THR A 203 -13.93 0.00 -11.51
CA THR A 203 -15.16 -0.25 -12.27
C THR A 203 -16.39 -0.11 -11.38
N GLU A 204 -17.56 0.05 -11.99
CA GLU A 204 -18.82 0.16 -11.25
C GLU A 204 -19.05 -1.03 -10.30
N TRP A 205 -18.89 -2.27 -10.80
CA TRP A 205 -19.09 -3.46 -9.96
C TRP A 205 -18.11 -3.55 -8.78
N GLN A 206 -16.86 -3.08 -8.95
CA GLN A 206 -15.87 -3.06 -7.88
C GLN A 206 -16.28 -2.06 -6.78
N ARG A 207 -16.78 -0.89 -7.19
CA ARG A 207 -17.31 0.14 -6.28
C ARG A 207 -18.57 -0.33 -5.57
N ASP A 208 -19.47 -1.03 -6.27
CA ASP A 208 -20.70 -1.60 -5.70
C ASP A 208 -20.39 -2.68 -4.65
N TRP A 209 -19.45 -3.58 -4.98
CA TRP A 209 -18.96 -4.58 -4.06
C TRP A 209 -18.35 -3.92 -2.82
N TRP A 210 -17.50 -2.90 -3.01
CA TRP A 210 -16.84 -2.18 -1.93
C TRP A 210 -17.83 -1.46 -1.02
N ALA A 211 -18.79 -0.72 -1.58
CA ALA A 211 -19.83 -0.03 -0.83
C ALA A 211 -20.59 -0.99 0.10
N THR A 212 -20.86 -2.21 -0.38
CA THR A 212 -21.60 -3.24 0.37
C THR A 212 -20.73 -3.95 1.43
N GLN A 213 -19.47 -4.27 1.10
CA GLN A 213 -18.63 -5.16 1.91
C GLN A 213 -17.59 -4.43 2.78
N ARG A 214 -17.24 -3.15 2.53
CA ARG A 214 -16.14 -2.44 3.21
C ARG A 214 -16.21 -2.52 4.73
N ARG A 215 -17.41 -2.44 5.30
CA ARG A 215 -17.61 -2.54 6.76
C ARG A 215 -17.18 -3.91 7.29
N ARG A 216 -17.38 -4.99 6.55
CA ARG A 216 -16.94 -6.35 6.93
C ARG A 216 -15.44 -6.55 6.74
N VAL A 217 -14.85 -5.86 5.75
CA VAL A 217 -13.42 -5.88 5.49
C VAL A 217 -12.66 -5.18 6.63
N PHE A 218 -13.12 -4.00 7.06
CA PHE A 218 -12.47 -3.21 8.11
C PHE A 218 -12.91 -3.53 9.54
N THR A 219 -14.01 -4.25 9.75
CA THR A 219 -14.36 -4.69 11.12
C THR A 219 -13.34 -5.72 11.60
N ARG A 220 -12.62 -5.39 12.68
CA ARG A 220 -11.99 -6.41 13.54
C ARG A 220 -13.12 -7.37 13.93
N ARG A 221 -12.97 -8.67 13.61
CA ARG A 221 -13.76 -9.66 14.36
C ARG A 221 -13.22 -9.52 15.79
N ARG A 222 -14.11 -9.14 16.71
CA ARG A 222 -13.86 -9.27 18.15
C ARG A 222 -13.56 -10.73 18.47
#